data_AF-F3G541-F1
#
_entry.id   AF-F3G541-F1
#
_cell.length_a   1.000
_cell.length_b   1.000
_cell.length_c   1.000
_cell.angle_alpha   90.00
_cell.angle_beta   90.00
_cell.angle_gamma   90.00
#
_symmetry.space_group_name_H-M   'P 1'
#
loop_
_entity.id
_entity.type
_entity.pdbx_description
1 polymer ?
#
loop_
_entity_poly.entity_id
_entity_poly.type
_entity_poly.pdbx_seq_one_letter_code
_entity_poly.pdbx_strand_id
1 'polypeptide(L)'
;MTALKNDRFLRALLKQPVDVTPVWMMRQAGRYLPEYRASRASAGDFMSLCKNPQFACEVTMQPLDRYPLDAAILFSDILTIPDAMGQGLYFETGEGPRFRKTV
;
A
#
# COMPACT_ATOMS: atom_id res chain seq x y z
N MET A 1 11.19 17.63 -14.25
CA MET A 1 10.37 16.46 -13.86
C MET A 1 10.24 15.57 -15.08
N THR A 2 10.46 14.27 -14.93
CA THR A 2 10.24 13.30 -16.02
C THR A 2 8.75 13.25 -16.36
N ALA A 3 8.43 13.21 -17.65
CA ALA A 3 7.04 13.08 -18.09
C ALA A 3 6.47 11.70 -17.67
N LEU A 4 5.24 11.69 -17.15
CA LEU A 4 4.52 10.46 -16.83
C LEU A 4 4.13 9.75 -18.13
N LYS A 5 4.39 8.43 -18.22
CA LYS A 5 3.99 7.60 -19.36
C LYS A 5 2.50 7.26 -19.38
N ASN A 6 1.89 7.16 -18.19
CA ASN A 6 0.45 6.99 -18.00
C ASN A 6 -0.05 8.07 -17.03
N ASP A 7 -1.00 8.87 -17.48
CA ASP A 7 -1.61 9.97 -16.74
C ASP A 7 -3.15 9.86 -16.64
N ARG A 8 -3.73 8.74 -17.10
CA ARG A 8 -5.20 8.58 -17.18
C ARG A 8 -5.88 8.80 -15.84
N PHE A 9 -5.32 8.25 -14.76
CA PHE A 9 -5.85 8.42 -13.41
C PHE A 9 -5.95 9.90 -13.01
N LEU A 10 -4.88 10.67 -13.24
CA LEU A 10 -4.85 12.10 -12.92
C LEU A 10 -5.83 12.91 -13.78
N ARG A 11 -5.84 12.67 -15.10
CA ARG A 11 -6.76 13.33 -16.03
C ARG A 11 -8.22 13.07 -15.68
N ALA A 12 -8.57 11.82 -15.38
CA ALA A 12 -9.93 11.46 -15.00
C ALA A 12 -10.39 12.17 -13.71
N LEU A 13 -9.53 12.22 -12.67
CA LEU A 13 -9.83 12.94 -11.42
C LEU A 13 -10.02 14.45 -11.65
N LEU A 14 -9.26 15.02 -12.58
CA LEU A 14 -9.35 16.43 -13.00
C LEU A 14 -10.46 16.70 -14.02
N LYS A 15 -11.31 15.70 -14.33
CA LYS A 15 -12.40 15.79 -15.31
C LYS A 15 -11.93 16.15 -16.73
N GLN A 16 -10.72 15.75 -17.09
CA GLN A 16 -10.16 15.91 -18.43
C GLN A 16 -10.51 14.69 -19.30
N PRO A 17 -10.57 14.84 -20.64
CA PRO A 17 -10.81 13.71 -21.54
C PRO A 17 -9.77 12.61 -21.35
N VAL A 18 -10.21 11.35 -21.37
CA VAL A 18 -9.39 10.13 -21.34
C VAL A 18 -9.84 9.17 -22.44
N ASP A 19 -8.92 8.34 -22.92
CA ASP A 19 -9.16 7.34 -23.97
C ASP A 19 -9.91 6.10 -23.43
N VAL A 20 -9.73 5.78 -22.15
CA VAL A 20 -10.46 4.73 -21.42
C VAL A 20 -10.55 5.09 -19.94
N THR A 21 -11.56 4.57 -19.25
CA THR A 21 -11.71 4.74 -17.80
C THR A 21 -10.53 4.10 -17.06
N PRO A 22 -9.76 4.86 -16.24
CA PRO A 22 -8.64 4.30 -15.50
C PRO A 22 -9.10 3.42 -14.34
N VAL A 23 -8.32 2.38 -14.03
CA VAL A 23 -8.62 1.42 -12.95
C VAL A 23 -7.45 1.22 -12.01
N TRP A 24 -7.74 1.20 -10.71
CA TRP A 24 -6.88 0.72 -9.62
C TRP A 24 -7.78 0.14 -8.53
N MET A 25 -7.21 -0.57 -7.56
CA MET A 25 -8.01 -1.23 -6.51
C MET A 25 -7.50 -0.86 -5.12
N MET A 26 -8.42 -0.52 -4.22
CA MET A 26 -8.09 -0.44 -2.79
C MET A 26 -7.57 -1.79 -2.32
N ARG A 27 -6.45 -1.77 -1.56
CA ARG A 27 -5.77 -2.97 -1.08
C ARG A 27 -5.27 -3.90 -2.21
N GLN A 28 -4.92 -3.35 -3.38
CA GLN A 28 -4.30 -4.12 -4.48
C GLN A 28 -3.03 -4.86 -4.07
N ALA A 29 -2.21 -4.29 -3.18
CA ALA A 29 -1.12 -4.99 -2.53
C ALA A 29 -1.66 -5.69 -1.26
N GLY A 30 -1.90 -7.00 -1.33
CA GLY A 30 -2.55 -7.69 -0.21
C GLY A 30 -2.53 -9.20 -0.29
N ARG A 31 -3.07 -9.82 0.78
CA ARG A 31 -3.04 -11.28 1.04
C ARG A 31 -3.67 -12.17 -0.04
N TYR A 32 -4.43 -11.60 -0.97
CA TYR A 32 -4.99 -12.35 -2.09
C TYR A 32 -3.91 -12.75 -3.12
N LEU A 33 -2.78 -12.05 -3.13
CA LEU A 33 -1.61 -12.36 -3.95
C LEU A 33 -0.69 -13.34 -3.20
N PRO A 34 -0.33 -14.51 -3.79
CA PRO A 34 0.63 -15.42 -3.18
C PRO A 34 2.02 -14.80 -3.00
N GLU A 35 2.47 -13.97 -3.94
CA GLU A 35 3.73 -13.21 -3.88
C GLU A 35 3.77 -12.26 -2.68
N TYR A 36 2.68 -11.55 -2.39
CA TYR A 36 2.55 -10.72 -1.19
C TYR A 36 2.71 -11.54 0.09
N ARG A 37 2.08 -12.73 0.14
CA ARG A 37 2.17 -13.62 1.31
C ARG A 37 3.62 -14.07 1.54
N ALA A 38 4.38 -14.32 0.48
CA ALA A 38 5.78 -14.70 0.55
C ALA A 38 6.67 -13.54 1.07
N SER A 39 6.51 -12.33 0.54
CA SER A 39 7.26 -11.16 1.01
C SER A 39 6.93 -10.85 2.47
N ARG A 40 5.65 -10.95 2.86
CA ARG A 40 5.22 -10.77 4.26
C ARG A 40 5.82 -11.81 5.19
N ALA A 41 5.90 -13.07 4.78
CA ALA A 41 6.53 -14.12 5.60
C ALA A 41 8.03 -13.85 5.81
N SER A 42 8.69 -13.26 4.82
CA SER A 42 10.12 -12.88 4.88
C SER A 42 10.37 -11.63 5.74
N ALA A 43 9.43 -10.70 5.79
CA ALA A 43 9.53 -9.47 6.58
C ALA A 43 9.24 -9.67 8.09
N GLY A 44 8.73 -10.84 8.49
CA GLY A 44 8.39 -11.16 9.87
C GLY A 44 7.00 -10.62 10.26
N ASP A 45 6.92 -9.34 10.58
CA ASP A 45 5.67 -8.69 11.00
C ASP A 45 5.20 -7.58 10.03
N PHE A 46 3.95 -7.15 10.20
CA PHE A 46 3.31 -6.16 9.33
C PHE A 46 3.97 -4.77 9.42
N MET A 47 4.42 -4.36 10.61
CA MET A 47 5.05 -3.06 10.78
C MET A 47 6.47 -3.05 10.20
N SER A 48 7.20 -4.16 10.32
CA SER A 48 8.49 -4.37 9.67
C SER A 48 8.37 -4.29 8.14
N LEU A 49 7.27 -4.81 7.59
CA LEU A 49 6.96 -4.66 6.15
C LEU A 49 6.72 -3.20 5.75
N CYS A 50 5.98 -2.42 6.57
CA CYS A 50 5.73 -1.00 6.31
C CYS A 50 6.97 -0.11 6.53
N LYS A 51 7.83 -0.44 7.51
CA LYS A 51 9.01 0.36 7.90
C LYS A 51 10.24 0.08 7.03
N ASN A 52 10.23 -0.98 6.22
CA ASN A 52 11.31 -1.30 5.29
C ASN A 52 10.98 -0.77 3.89
N PRO A 53 11.72 0.23 3.37
CA PRO A 53 11.44 0.83 2.06
C PRO A 53 11.53 -0.16 0.90
N GLN A 54 12.43 -1.15 0.98
CA GLN A 54 12.62 -2.14 -0.07
C GLN A 54 11.40 -3.07 -0.14
N PHE A 55 10.95 -3.57 1.02
CA PHE A 55 9.76 -4.42 1.06
C PHE A 55 8.49 -3.66 0.71
N ALA A 56 8.31 -2.43 1.21
CA ALA A 56 7.17 -1.59 0.89
C ALA A 56 7.08 -1.32 -0.63
N CYS A 57 8.21 -1.02 -1.26
CA CYS A 57 8.29 -0.87 -2.71
C CYS A 57 7.92 -2.17 -3.44
N GLU A 58 8.54 -3.29 -3.06
CA GLU A 58 8.28 -4.60 -3.66
C GLU A 58 6.79 -4.94 -3.67
N VAL A 59 6.12 -4.88 -2.51
CA VAL A 59 4.71 -5.24 -2.42
C VAL A 59 3.79 -4.24 -3.11
N THR A 60 4.19 -2.95 -3.22
CA THR A 60 3.47 -1.96 -4.02
C THR A 60 3.52 -2.28 -5.52
N MET A 61 4.61 -2.87 -6.01
CA MET A 61 4.80 -3.17 -7.43
C MET A 61 4.14 -4.48 -7.88
N GLN A 62 4.05 -5.48 -7.00
CA GLN A 62 3.45 -6.80 -7.32
C GLN A 62 2.11 -6.74 -8.09
N PRO A 63 1.14 -5.86 -7.75
CA PRO A 63 -0.13 -5.80 -8.48
C PRO A 63 0.02 -5.22 -9.90
N LEU A 64 0.98 -4.32 -10.12
CA LEU A 64 1.26 -3.72 -11.42
C LEU A 64 1.97 -4.71 -12.35
N ASP A 65 2.76 -5.63 -11.80
CA ASP A 65 3.38 -6.71 -12.57
C ASP A 65 2.34 -7.74 -13.06
N ARG A 66 1.20 -7.84 -12.37
CA ARG A 66 0.15 -8.83 -12.64
C ARG A 66 -1.01 -8.27 -13.47
N TYR A 67 -1.33 -6.99 -13.27
CA TYR A 67 -2.47 -6.33 -13.87
C TYR A 67 -2.05 -4.96 -14.43
N PRO A 68 -2.54 -4.56 -15.62
CA PRO A 68 -2.24 -3.26 -16.20
C PRO A 68 -3.05 -2.13 -15.54
N LEU A 69 -2.81 -1.88 -14.25
CA LEU A 69 -3.48 -0.83 -13.47
C LEU A 69 -2.93 0.55 -13.84
N ASP A 70 -3.77 1.58 -13.75
CA ASP A 70 -3.41 2.96 -14.09
C ASP A 70 -2.77 3.74 -12.93
N ALA A 71 -2.77 3.17 -11.72
CA ALA A 71 -2.16 3.77 -10.55
C ALA A 71 -1.59 2.73 -9.58
N ALA A 72 -0.52 3.14 -8.89
CA ALA A 72 -0.01 2.46 -7.70
C ALA A 72 -0.40 3.26 -6.46
N ILE A 73 -0.65 2.56 -5.36
CA ILE A 73 -0.81 3.14 -4.03
C ILE A 73 0.32 2.67 -3.13
N LEU A 74 0.93 3.60 -2.39
CA LEU A 74 1.99 3.30 -1.43
C LEU A 74 1.50 2.27 -0.41
N PHE A 75 2.26 1.20 -0.23
CA PHE A 75 2.03 0.26 0.84
C PHE A 75 2.47 0.88 2.17
N SER A 76 1.51 1.15 3.05
CA SER A 76 1.71 1.73 4.37
C SER A 76 0.50 1.42 5.24
N ASP A 77 0.50 1.91 6.48
CA ASP A 77 -0.62 1.81 7.41
C ASP A 77 -1.08 3.20 7.87
N ILE A 78 -2.39 3.38 8.03
CA ILE A 78 -2.99 4.64 8.49
C ILE A 78 -2.59 4.98 9.93
N LEU A 79 -2.22 3.98 10.74
CA LEU A 79 -1.81 4.14 12.14
C LEU A 79 -0.34 4.53 12.30
N THR A 80 0.39 4.73 11.19
CA THR A 80 1.76 5.25 11.21
C THR A 80 1.87 6.60 11.91
N ILE A 81 0.85 7.47 11.79
CA ILE A 81 0.80 8.77 12.48
C ILE A 81 0.69 8.57 14.01
N PRO A 82 -0.32 7.86 14.55
CA PRO A 82 -0.38 7.46 15.96
C PRO A 82 0.87 6.76 16.51
N ASP A 83 1.51 5.89 15.72
CA ASP A 83 2.77 5.22 16.10
C ASP A 83 3.88 6.26 16.31
N ALA A 84 4.03 7.20 15.37
CA ALA A 84 4.99 8.31 15.47
C ALA A 84 4.68 9.26 16.63
N MET A 85 3.41 9.38 17.05
CA MET A 85 2.99 10.14 18.23
C MET A 85 3.28 9.43 19.56
N GLY A 86 3.86 8.22 19.56
CA GLY A 86 4.26 7.52 20.77
C GLY A 86 3.11 6.85 21.53
N GLN A 87 1.99 6.54 20.86
CA GLN A 87 0.84 5.83 21.45
C GLN A 87 1.10 4.33 21.69
N GLY A 88 2.25 3.81 21.25
CA GLY A 88 2.67 2.42 21.46
C GLY A 88 1.80 1.45 20.66
N LEU A 89 1.78 1.61 19.33
CA LEU A 89 1.06 0.73 18.42
C LEU A 89 1.66 -0.67 18.44
N TYR A 90 0.81 -1.70 18.53
CA TYR A 90 1.18 -3.10 18.34
C TYR A 90 0.06 -3.85 17.61
N PHE A 91 0.42 -4.96 16.97
CA PHE A 91 -0.53 -5.79 16.24
C PHE A 91 -0.68 -7.14 16.95
N GLU A 92 -1.89 -7.42 17.42
CA GLU A 92 -2.23 -8.69 18.04
C GLU A 92 -2.82 -9.63 16.99
N THR A 93 -2.28 -10.85 16.89
CA THR A 93 -2.66 -11.80 15.85
C THR A 93 -4.12 -12.20 16.00
N GLY A 94 -4.94 -11.91 14.99
CA GLY A 94 -6.38 -12.22 14.98
C GLY A 94 -7.27 -11.09 15.53
N GLU A 95 -6.72 -10.18 16.32
CA GLU A 95 -7.44 -9.08 16.97
C GLU A 95 -7.27 -7.74 16.24
N GLY A 96 -6.15 -7.54 15.54
CA GLY A 96 -5.84 -6.31 14.82
C GLY A 96 -4.93 -5.36 15.63
N PRO A 97 -4.85 -4.08 15.22
CA PRO A 97 -3.99 -3.11 15.88
C PRO A 97 -4.56 -2.63 17.22
N ARG A 98 -3.69 -2.45 18.21
CA ARG A 98 -4.02 -1.90 19.53
C ARG A 98 -2.97 -0.86 19.95
N PHE A 99 -3.36 0.03 20.86
CA PHE A 99 -2.47 1.03 21.45
C PHE A 99 -2.23 0.75 22.92
N ARG A 100 -1.00 0.98 23.39
CA ARG A 100 -0.69 0.92 24.84
C ARG A 100 -1.20 2.16 25.58
N LYS A 101 -1.37 3.28 24.89
CA LYS A 101 -1.92 4.53 25.42
C LYS A 101 -3.12 4.95 24.57
N THR A 102 -4.30 4.94 25.16
CA THR A 102 -5.52 5.50 24.55
C THR A 102 -5.71 6.93 25.04
N VAL A 103 -6.21 7.81 24.17
CA VAL A 103 -6.58 9.19 24.49
C VAL A 103 -8.03 9.26 24.90
#